data_AF-W9WI81-F1
#
_entry.id   AF-W9WI81-F1
#
_cell.length_a   1.000
_cell.length_b   1.000
_cell.length_c   1.000
_cell.angle_alpha   90.00
_cell.angle_beta   90.00
_cell.angle_gamma   90.00
#
_symmetry.space_group_name_H-M   'P 1'
#
loop_
_entity.id
_entity.type
_entity.pdbx_description
1 polymer ?
#
loop_
_entity_poly.entity_id
_entity_poly.type
_entity_poly.pdbx_seq_one_letter_code
_entity_poly.pdbx_strand_id
1 'polypeptide(L)'
;MPPTQTPTTAHPTESQILQSYLLHPSPLPTIVPYTSFLALLPKHQPSRATELKRLYRDLEFQRAVTVDDIRRRIERECNKSVSLTAQLARQVRREENFKQQRQRQQQQQQKKDRNRRRKRKRGPETEHNPDHDHDDTYSYTSDDDGAETPHLDVNTHTHIQTDTALHDGVPLSNTLLQATGPGPSKHGLYHDGSSLLLAMDKATQDLGVEIADLEAEIADLRRICEGTVGGLSDLRYGRFGRARGSGNGNGNSVNDDVGNEDGVADEVLGAVEEFKAMLAGK
;
A
#
# COMPACT_ATOMS: atom_id res chain seq x y z
N MET A 1 -37.87 -15.55 26.74
CA MET A 1 -36.57 -16.24 26.75
C MET A 1 -35.86 -15.95 25.43
N PRO A 2 -34.63 -15.43 25.44
CA PRO A 2 -33.89 -15.18 24.20
C PRO A 2 -33.42 -16.52 23.58
N PRO A 3 -33.35 -16.63 22.25
CA PRO A 3 -32.97 -17.87 21.59
C PRO A 3 -31.51 -18.21 21.85
N THR A 4 -31.32 -19.44 22.32
CA THR A 4 -30.06 -20.15 22.53
C THR A 4 -29.24 -20.23 21.24
N GLN A 5 -28.07 -19.57 21.25
CA GLN A 5 -27.05 -19.73 20.21
C GLN A 5 -26.42 -21.11 20.37
N THR A 6 -26.56 -21.96 19.35
CA THR A 6 -25.89 -23.25 19.24
C THR A 6 -24.45 -23.05 18.77
N PRO A 7 -23.46 -23.77 19.32
CA PRO A 7 -22.08 -23.69 18.87
C PRO A 7 -21.90 -24.55 17.61
N THR A 8 -21.94 -23.91 16.45
CA THR A 8 -21.39 -24.51 15.22
C THR A 8 -19.88 -24.58 15.37
N THR A 9 -19.26 -25.71 15.00
CA THR A 9 -17.81 -25.92 15.01
C THR A 9 -17.14 -24.84 14.14
N ALA A 10 -16.68 -23.78 14.79
CA ALA A 10 -16.37 -22.51 14.17
C ALA A 10 -15.00 -22.56 13.52
N HIS A 11 -14.97 -22.57 12.18
CA HIS A 11 -13.80 -22.06 11.48
C HIS A 11 -13.50 -20.67 12.06
N PRO A 12 -12.25 -20.38 12.49
CA PRO A 12 -11.93 -19.12 13.14
C PRO A 12 -12.27 -17.97 12.19
N THR A 13 -12.99 -16.98 12.71
CA THR A 13 -13.33 -15.78 11.95
C THR A 13 -12.05 -15.07 11.53
N GLU A 14 -12.05 -14.40 10.38
CA GLU A 14 -10.89 -13.63 9.89
C GLU A 14 -10.32 -12.69 10.98
N SER A 15 -11.17 -11.97 11.71
CA SER A 15 -10.75 -11.14 12.84
C SER A 15 -9.99 -11.93 13.91
N GLN A 16 -10.45 -13.15 14.25
CA GLN A 16 -9.75 -14.01 15.22
C GLN A 16 -8.38 -14.46 14.70
N ILE A 17 -8.30 -14.79 13.40
CA ILE A 17 -7.03 -15.15 12.76
C ILE A 17 -6.08 -13.95 12.82
N LEU A 18 -6.50 -12.79 12.30
CA LEU A 18 -5.65 -11.61 12.24
C LEU A 18 -5.21 -11.13 13.63
N GLN A 19 -6.11 -11.14 14.62
CA GLN A 19 -5.76 -10.77 15.99
C GLN A 19 -4.78 -11.76 16.63
N SER A 20 -5.00 -13.07 16.46
CA SER A 20 -4.11 -14.09 17.04
C SER A 20 -2.71 -14.05 16.43
N TYR A 21 -2.62 -13.89 15.10
CA TYR A 21 -1.34 -13.84 14.39
C TYR A 21 -0.58 -12.52 14.58
N LEU A 22 -1.27 -11.38 14.63
CA LEU A 22 -0.61 -10.06 14.60
C LEU A 22 -0.52 -9.40 15.98
N LEU A 23 -1.39 -9.75 16.94
CA LEU A 23 -1.49 -9.02 18.21
C LEU A 23 -1.12 -9.83 19.46
N HIS A 24 -0.90 -11.14 19.37
CA HIS A 24 -0.60 -11.95 20.56
C HIS A 24 0.77 -12.64 20.50
N PRO A 25 1.70 -12.38 21.45
CA PRO A 25 1.71 -11.32 22.46
C PRO A 25 2.30 -10.00 21.93
N SER A 26 1.51 -8.92 21.87
CA SER A 26 1.94 -7.61 21.35
C SER A 26 2.38 -6.51 22.34
N PRO A 27 2.23 -6.63 23.68
CA PRO A 27 2.83 -5.66 24.61
C PRO A 27 4.33 -5.86 24.80
N LEU A 28 5.12 -4.77 24.84
CA LEU A 28 6.58 -4.85 25.04
C LEU A 28 6.96 -5.61 26.31
N PRO A 29 6.32 -5.38 27.48
CA PRO A 29 6.67 -6.11 28.71
C PRO A 29 6.43 -7.61 28.64
N THR A 30 5.58 -8.07 27.71
CA THR A 30 5.31 -9.49 27.50
C THR A 30 6.37 -10.15 26.62
N ILE A 31 6.92 -9.45 25.62
CA ILE A 31 7.99 -9.99 24.76
C ILE A 31 9.36 -9.82 25.41
N VAL A 32 9.65 -8.62 25.90
CA VAL A 32 10.92 -8.27 26.55
C VAL A 32 10.60 -7.56 27.85
N PRO A 33 10.51 -8.29 28.98
CA PRO A 33 10.41 -7.67 30.30
C PRO A 33 11.60 -6.74 30.56
N TYR A 34 11.40 -5.72 31.38
CA TYR A 34 12.45 -4.74 31.71
C TYR A 34 13.75 -5.39 32.22
N THR A 35 13.65 -6.48 32.98
CA THR A 35 14.82 -7.23 33.47
C THR A 35 15.61 -7.89 32.33
N SER A 36 14.91 -8.42 31.31
CA SER A 36 15.55 -9.00 30.12
C SER A 36 16.14 -7.92 29.24
N PHE A 37 15.47 -6.78 29.09
CA PHE A 37 16.00 -5.61 28.39
C PHE A 37 17.34 -5.14 28.99
N LEU A 38 17.43 -5.08 30.32
CA LEU A 38 18.67 -4.72 31.01
C LEU A 38 19.81 -5.72 30.77
N ALA A 39 19.48 -7.02 30.65
CA ALA A 39 20.47 -8.07 30.38
C ALA A 39 21.09 -7.98 28.98
N LEU A 40 20.46 -7.26 28.03
CA LEU A 40 20.97 -7.04 26.68
C LEU A 40 22.06 -5.95 26.63
N LEU A 41 22.21 -5.17 27.70
CA LEU A 41 23.10 -4.02 27.73
C LEU A 41 24.47 -4.39 28.32
N PRO A 42 25.58 -3.83 27.78
CA PRO A 42 26.90 -3.99 28.37
C PRO A 42 26.93 -3.55 29.84
N LYS A 43 27.71 -4.25 30.68
CA LYS A 43 27.79 -4.15 32.15
C LYS A 43 27.27 -2.82 32.73
N HIS A 44 26.17 -2.94 33.47
CA HIS A 44 25.43 -1.91 34.19
C HIS A 44 26.31 -0.82 34.84
N GLN A 45 26.21 0.41 34.32
CA GLN A 45 26.55 1.60 35.11
C GLN A 45 25.30 2.07 35.85
N PRO A 46 25.28 2.12 37.20
CA PRO A 46 24.10 2.49 37.97
C PRO A 46 23.64 3.93 37.71
N SER A 47 24.53 4.81 37.25
CA SER A 47 24.22 6.19 36.89
C SER A 47 23.21 6.33 35.75
N ARG A 48 23.13 5.35 34.84
CA ARG A 48 22.23 5.37 33.67
C ARG A 48 20.89 4.66 33.90
N ALA A 49 20.64 4.16 35.12
CA ALA A 49 19.45 3.35 35.39
C ALA A 49 18.13 4.13 35.17
N THR A 50 18.10 5.43 35.40
CA THR A 50 16.94 6.30 35.17
C THR A 50 16.67 6.52 33.68
N GLU A 51 17.72 6.78 32.90
CA GLU A 51 17.67 6.93 31.45
C GLU A 51 17.19 5.65 30.77
N LEU A 52 17.69 4.48 31.21
CA LEU A 52 17.28 3.18 30.69
C LEU A 52 15.82 2.84 31.00
N LYS A 53 15.32 3.21 32.20
CA LYS A 53 13.89 3.10 32.51
C LYS A 53 13.06 3.97 31.59
N ARG A 54 13.50 5.22 31.35
CA ARG A 54 12.80 6.16 30.47
C ARG A 54 12.75 5.64 29.03
N LEU A 55 13.89 5.16 28.51
CA LEU A 55 13.96 4.53 27.19
C LEU A 55 13.02 3.33 27.08
N TYR A 56 13.00 2.44 28.07
CA TYR A 56 12.10 1.30 28.06
C TYR A 56 10.62 1.71 28.04
N ARG A 57 10.26 2.76 28.79
CA ARG A 57 8.89 3.32 28.77
C ARG A 57 8.54 3.96 27.43
N ASP A 58 9.49 4.64 26.80
CA ASP A 58 9.29 5.22 25.46
C ASP A 58 9.10 4.11 24.42
N LEU A 59 9.88 3.03 24.47
CA LEU A 59 9.71 1.85 23.61
C LEU A 59 8.36 1.15 23.85
N GLU A 60 7.94 1.03 25.12
CA GLU A 60 6.64 0.48 25.47
C GLU A 60 5.50 1.32 24.88
N PHE A 61 5.60 2.64 24.96
CA PHE A 61 4.64 3.57 24.37
C PHE A 61 4.62 3.48 22.84
N GLN A 62 5.77 3.55 22.18
CA GLN A 62 5.88 3.42 20.71
C GLN A 62 5.27 2.10 20.22
N ARG A 63 5.51 1.02 20.95
CA ARG A 63 4.94 -0.28 20.62
C ARG A 63 3.42 -0.28 20.81
N ALA A 64 2.89 0.28 21.90
CA ALA A 64 1.45 0.40 22.10
C ALA A 64 0.77 1.16 20.96
N VAL A 65 1.36 2.28 20.51
CA VAL A 65 0.87 3.06 19.35
C VAL A 65 0.83 2.21 18.09
N THR A 66 1.89 1.44 17.83
CA THR A 66 1.96 0.54 16.66
C THR A 66 0.89 -0.55 16.72
N VAL A 67 0.71 -1.16 17.90
CA VAL A 67 -0.30 -2.19 18.13
C VAL A 67 -1.72 -1.65 17.90
N ASP A 68 -1.99 -0.42 18.34
CA ASP A 68 -3.28 0.24 18.09
C ASP A 68 -3.51 0.55 16.61
N ASP A 69 -2.47 0.90 15.86
CA ASP A 69 -2.58 1.06 14.41
C ASP A 69 -2.88 -0.28 13.70
N ILE A 70 -2.20 -1.36 14.12
CA ILE A 70 -2.48 -2.70 13.60
C ILE A 70 -3.93 -3.10 13.90
N ARG A 71 -4.45 -2.83 15.12
CA ARG A 71 -5.87 -3.08 15.45
C ARG A 71 -6.83 -2.36 14.50
N ARG A 72 -6.60 -1.06 14.25
CA ARG A 72 -7.39 -0.27 13.29
C ARG A 72 -7.30 -0.81 11.85
N ARG A 73 -6.15 -1.34 11.44
CA ARG A 73 -5.99 -1.97 10.12
C ARG A 73 -6.75 -3.29 10.03
N ILE A 74 -6.71 -4.12 11.06
CA ILE A 74 -7.46 -5.38 11.12
C ILE A 74 -8.96 -5.12 10.94
N GLU A 75 -9.51 -4.12 11.65
CA GLU A 75 -10.93 -3.76 11.51
C GLU A 75 -11.29 -3.31 10.09
N ARG A 76 -10.45 -2.47 9.47
CA ARG A 76 -10.64 -2.04 8.09
C ARG A 76 -10.59 -3.20 7.11
N GLU A 77 -9.64 -4.13 7.28
CA GLU A 77 -9.51 -5.29 6.42
C GLU A 77 -10.73 -6.22 6.56
N CYS A 78 -11.20 -6.46 7.78
CA CYS A 78 -12.42 -7.24 8.03
C CYS A 78 -13.67 -6.59 7.39
N ASN A 79 -13.80 -5.27 7.44
CA ASN A 79 -14.91 -4.58 6.79
C ASN A 79 -14.83 -4.69 5.26
N LYS A 80 -13.61 -4.60 4.72
CA LYS A 80 -13.34 -4.74 3.29
C LYS A 80 -13.63 -6.16 2.79
N SER A 81 -13.26 -7.18 3.55
CA SER A 81 -13.50 -8.58 3.19
C SER A 81 -15.00 -8.92 3.12
N VAL A 82 -15.81 -8.35 4.03
CA VAL A 82 -17.27 -8.48 4.00
C VAL A 82 -17.85 -7.87 2.72
N SER A 83 -17.42 -6.66 2.36
CA SER A 83 -17.85 -5.99 1.13
C SER A 83 -17.47 -6.80 -0.12
N LEU A 84 -16.23 -7.28 -0.18
CA LEU A 84 -15.73 -8.09 -1.29
C LEU A 84 -16.51 -9.41 -1.42
N THR A 85 -16.76 -10.08 -0.30
CA THR A 85 -17.55 -11.32 -0.27
C THR A 85 -18.99 -11.08 -0.75
N ALA A 86 -19.61 -9.97 -0.34
CA ALA A 86 -20.93 -9.60 -0.81
C ALA A 86 -20.96 -9.28 -2.32
N GLN A 87 -19.94 -8.58 -2.84
CA GLN A 87 -19.81 -8.30 -4.27
C GLN A 87 -19.62 -9.58 -5.09
N LEU A 88 -18.75 -10.47 -4.63
CA LEU A 88 -18.51 -11.77 -5.26
C LEU A 88 -19.78 -12.62 -5.28
N ALA A 89 -20.52 -12.67 -4.16
CA ALA A 89 -21.80 -13.37 -4.09
C ALA A 89 -22.83 -12.80 -5.10
N ARG A 90 -22.89 -11.47 -5.25
CA ARG A 90 -23.75 -10.83 -6.27
C ARG A 90 -23.31 -11.16 -7.69
N GLN A 91 -22.01 -11.22 -7.96
CA GLN A 91 -21.48 -11.61 -9.26
C GLN A 91 -21.82 -13.06 -9.62
N VAL A 92 -21.59 -13.98 -8.69
CA VAL A 92 -21.91 -15.41 -8.87
C VAL A 92 -23.40 -15.58 -9.19
N ARG A 93 -24.30 -14.95 -8.43
CA ARG A 93 -25.74 -15.00 -8.68
C ARG A 93 -26.14 -14.45 -10.06
N ARG A 94 -25.50 -13.36 -10.51
CA ARG A 94 -25.74 -12.82 -11.86
C ARG A 94 -25.34 -13.81 -12.94
N GLU A 95 -24.15 -14.40 -12.83
CA GLU A 95 -23.66 -15.39 -13.79
C GLU A 95 -24.53 -16.66 -13.83
N GLU A 96 -25.00 -17.12 -12.67
CA GLU A 96 -25.95 -18.24 -12.57
C GLU A 96 -27.27 -17.93 -13.27
N ASN A 97 -27.85 -16.74 -13.03
CA ASN A 97 -29.08 -16.30 -13.68
C ASN A 97 -28.91 -16.22 -15.20
N PHE A 98 -27.79 -15.68 -15.70
CA PHE A 98 -27.48 -15.67 -17.13
C PHE A 98 -27.35 -17.08 -17.73
N LYS A 99 -26.70 -18.00 -17.03
CA LYS A 99 -26.59 -19.41 -17.46
C LYS A 99 -27.97 -20.07 -17.55
N GLN A 100 -28.82 -19.88 -16.54
CA GLN A 100 -30.18 -20.42 -16.53
C GLN A 100 -31.04 -19.82 -17.66
N GLN A 101 -30.94 -18.51 -17.91
CA GLN A 101 -31.69 -17.86 -18.99
C GLN A 101 -31.26 -18.38 -20.37
N ARG A 102 -29.96 -18.54 -20.61
CA ARG A 102 -29.46 -19.16 -21.85
C ARG A 102 -29.95 -20.60 -22.02
N GLN A 103 -29.94 -21.41 -20.96
CA GLN A 103 -30.48 -22.77 -21.01
C GLN A 103 -31.98 -22.77 -21.34
N ARG A 104 -32.77 -21.88 -20.72
CA ARG A 104 -34.20 -21.72 -21.03
C ARG A 104 -34.42 -21.34 -22.49
N GLN A 105 -33.63 -20.39 -23.03
CA GLN A 105 -33.71 -20.00 -24.44
C GLN A 105 -33.38 -21.17 -25.38
N GLN A 106 -32.32 -21.94 -25.09
CA GLN A 106 -31.96 -23.12 -25.88
C GLN A 106 -33.05 -24.18 -25.87
N GLN A 107 -33.66 -24.47 -24.71
CA GLN A 107 -34.77 -25.43 -24.60
C GLN A 107 -35.99 -24.98 -25.40
N GLN A 108 -36.33 -23.68 -25.37
CA GLN A 108 -37.43 -23.14 -26.17
C GLN A 108 -37.13 -23.26 -27.67
N GLN A 109 -35.90 -22.96 -28.09
CA GLN A 109 -35.49 -23.07 -29.49
C GLN A 109 -35.59 -24.53 -29.99
N GLN A 110 -35.09 -25.49 -29.20
CA GLN A 110 -35.21 -26.92 -29.52
C GLN A 110 -36.67 -27.38 -29.64
N LYS A 111 -37.56 -26.91 -28.76
CA LYS A 111 -39.00 -27.20 -28.86
C LYS A 111 -39.62 -26.64 -30.15
N LYS A 112 -39.27 -25.41 -30.54
CA LYS A 112 -39.72 -24.79 -31.79
C LYS A 112 -39.24 -25.57 -33.01
N ASP A 113 -37.98 -25.96 -33.06
CA ASP A 113 -37.42 -26.74 -34.17
C ASP A 113 -38.04 -28.14 -34.28
N ARG A 114 -38.32 -28.78 -33.14
CA ARG A 114 -39.01 -30.08 -33.11
C ARG A 114 -40.45 -29.97 -33.62
N ASN A 115 -41.18 -28.90 -33.29
CA ASN A 115 -42.51 -28.62 -33.83
C ASN A 115 -42.48 -28.34 -35.34
N ARG A 116 -41.51 -27.56 -35.84
CA ARG A 116 -41.33 -27.32 -37.28
C ARG A 116 -41.06 -28.62 -38.05
N ARG A 117 -40.22 -29.51 -37.51
CA ARG A 117 -39.98 -30.85 -38.08
C ARG A 117 -41.24 -31.72 -38.12
N ARG A 118 -42.07 -31.68 -37.07
CA ARG A 118 -43.36 -32.39 -37.04
C ARG A 118 -44.33 -31.84 -38.10
N LYS A 119 -44.43 -30.52 -38.24
CA LYS A 119 -45.27 -29.88 -39.26
C LYS A 119 -44.83 -30.22 -40.68
N ARG A 120 -43.53 -30.39 -40.93
CA ARG A 120 -43.01 -30.85 -42.24
C ARG A 120 -43.25 -32.34 -42.53
N LYS A 121 -43.45 -33.16 -41.49
CA LYS A 121 -43.72 -34.61 -41.63
C LYS A 121 -45.21 -34.93 -41.83
N ARG A 122 -46.10 -34.04 -41.39
CA ARG A 122 -47.49 -34.02 -41.82
C ARG A 122 -47.51 -33.29 -43.16
N GLY A 123 -47.82 -33.98 -44.26
CA GLY A 123 -47.89 -33.36 -45.58
C GLY A 123 -48.92 -32.20 -45.63
N PRO A 124 -48.94 -31.42 -46.71
CA PRO A 124 -49.93 -30.37 -46.88
C PRO A 124 -51.30 -31.03 -47.03
N GLU A 125 -52.07 -31.12 -45.94
CA GLU A 125 -53.48 -31.40 -46.07
C GLU A 125 -54.19 -30.14 -46.55
N THR A 126 -54.85 -30.33 -47.68
CA THR A 126 -55.77 -29.44 -48.40
C THR A 126 -56.57 -28.54 -47.47
N GLU A 127 -56.53 -27.24 -47.80
CA GLU A 127 -57.33 -26.20 -47.18
C GLU A 127 -58.82 -26.46 -47.39
N HIS A 128 -59.57 -26.48 -46.28
CA HIS A 128 -61.00 -26.20 -46.31
C HIS A 128 -61.24 -25.04 -45.35
N ASN A 129 -61.52 -23.87 -45.92
CA ASN A 129 -62.13 -22.75 -45.20
C ASN A 129 -63.56 -23.15 -44.82
N PRO A 130 -63.97 -22.85 -43.59
CA PRO A 130 -65.29 -22.29 -43.44
C PRO A 130 -65.21 -20.98 -42.68
N ASP A 131 -65.86 -19.98 -43.27
CA ASP A 131 -66.36 -18.80 -42.59
C ASP A 131 -67.10 -19.23 -41.30
N HIS A 132 -66.71 -18.67 -40.17
CA HIS A 132 -67.61 -18.56 -39.02
C HIS A 132 -67.24 -17.36 -38.17
N ASP A 133 -68.08 -16.32 -38.30
CA ASP A 133 -68.32 -15.31 -37.31
C ASP A 133 -68.56 -15.96 -35.94
N HIS A 134 -67.90 -15.47 -34.90
CA HIS A 134 -68.58 -15.10 -33.67
C HIS A 134 -67.69 -14.21 -32.78
N ASP A 135 -68.29 -13.07 -32.46
CA ASP A 135 -68.03 -12.21 -31.31
C ASP A 135 -68.01 -13.02 -30.00
N ASP A 136 -67.04 -12.76 -29.13
CA ASP A 136 -67.23 -12.65 -27.68
C ASP A 136 -65.92 -12.23 -27.00
N THR A 137 -65.84 -10.93 -26.70
CA THR A 137 -65.55 -10.37 -25.38
C THR A 137 -64.98 -11.35 -24.33
N TYR A 138 -63.67 -11.28 -24.07
CA TYR A 138 -63.12 -11.43 -22.72
C TYR A 138 -61.96 -10.46 -22.51
N SER A 139 -62.25 -9.43 -21.72
CA SER A 139 -61.31 -8.53 -21.07
C SER A 139 -60.44 -9.31 -20.08
N TYR A 140 -59.11 -9.18 -20.22
CA TYR A 140 -58.20 -9.28 -19.08
C TYR A 140 -57.47 -7.93 -18.95
N THR A 141 -57.82 -7.24 -17.86
CA THR A 141 -57.16 -6.06 -17.32
C THR A 141 -55.80 -6.41 -16.74
N SER A 142 -54.91 -5.40 -16.66
CA SER A 142 -53.69 -5.33 -15.83
C SER A 142 -52.48 -6.14 -16.32
N ASP A 143 -51.26 -5.61 -16.43
CA ASP A 143 -50.73 -4.29 -16.12
C ASP A 143 -49.67 -3.92 -17.17
N ASP A 144 -49.77 -2.68 -17.62
CA ASP A 144 -48.68 -1.91 -18.20
C ASP A 144 -47.59 -1.75 -17.13
N ASP A 145 -46.48 -2.46 -17.30
CA ASP A 145 -45.22 -2.08 -16.68
C ASP A 145 -44.16 -2.20 -17.77
N GLY A 146 -43.72 -1.03 -18.23
CA GLY A 146 -42.85 -0.81 -19.37
C GLY A 146 -41.65 -1.73 -19.34
N ALA A 147 -41.67 -2.73 -20.23
CA ALA A 147 -40.46 -3.39 -20.67
C ALA A 147 -39.69 -2.41 -21.55
N GLU A 148 -38.98 -1.47 -20.90
CA GLU A 148 -37.85 -0.81 -21.53
C GLU A 148 -36.94 -1.92 -22.07
N THR A 149 -36.83 -1.96 -23.39
CA THR A 149 -35.68 -2.56 -24.07
C THR A 149 -34.42 -2.06 -23.35
N PRO A 150 -33.57 -2.92 -22.76
CA PRO A 150 -32.28 -2.47 -22.30
C PRO A 150 -31.46 -2.17 -23.55
N HIS A 151 -31.53 -0.91 -23.98
CA HIS A 151 -30.55 -0.29 -24.83
C HIS A 151 -29.19 -0.58 -24.18
N LEU A 152 -28.33 -1.27 -24.90
CA LEU A 152 -26.97 -1.54 -24.46
C LEU A 152 -26.24 -0.20 -24.44
N ASP A 153 -26.38 0.54 -23.34
CA ASP A 153 -25.48 1.63 -23.00
C ASP A 153 -24.15 0.98 -22.60
N VAL A 154 -23.37 0.66 -23.63
CA VAL A 154 -21.92 0.46 -23.56
C VAL A 154 -21.32 1.82 -23.25
N ASN A 155 -21.51 2.30 -22.01
CA ASN A 155 -20.75 3.40 -21.45
C ASN A 155 -20.89 3.52 -19.92
N THR A 156 -20.77 2.42 -19.19
CA THR A 156 -20.36 2.51 -17.78
C THR A 156 -18.84 2.58 -17.72
N HIS A 157 -18.33 3.79 -17.94
CA HIS A 157 -16.98 4.17 -17.56
C HIS A 157 -16.87 4.02 -16.04
N THR A 158 -16.49 2.83 -15.57
CA THR A 158 -16.10 2.60 -14.18
C THR A 158 -14.81 3.37 -13.93
N HIS A 159 -14.94 4.64 -13.54
CA HIS A 159 -13.82 5.44 -13.10
C HIS A 159 -13.35 4.90 -11.74
N ILE A 160 -12.39 3.97 -11.78
CA ILE A 160 -11.66 3.55 -10.59
C ILE A 160 -10.82 4.75 -10.16
N GLN A 161 -11.32 5.55 -9.22
CA GLN A 161 -10.51 6.57 -8.57
C GLN A 161 -9.49 5.87 -7.68
N THR A 162 -8.27 5.69 -8.19
CA THR A 162 -7.13 5.32 -7.37
C THR A 162 -6.78 6.51 -6.50
N ASP A 163 -6.91 6.34 -5.19
CA ASP A 163 -6.59 7.35 -4.18
C ASP A 163 -5.11 7.74 -4.27
N THR A 164 -4.82 8.95 -4.75
CA THR A 164 -3.47 9.53 -4.85
C THR A 164 -3.19 10.51 -3.72
N ALA A 165 -3.95 10.44 -2.61
CA ALA A 165 -3.84 11.37 -1.48
C ALA A 165 -2.49 11.37 -0.74
N LEU A 166 -1.57 10.46 -1.08
CA LEU A 166 -0.22 10.42 -0.48
C LEU A 166 0.87 11.13 -1.32
N HIS A 167 0.54 11.65 -2.51
CA HIS A 167 1.54 12.18 -3.47
C HIS A 167 1.28 13.62 -3.91
N ASP A 168 0.68 14.45 -3.06
CA ASP A 168 0.45 15.90 -3.29
C ASP A 168 -0.15 16.23 -4.68
N GLY A 169 -0.95 15.32 -5.24
CA GLY A 169 -1.56 15.50 -6.55
C GLY A 169 -0.59 15.44 -7.75
N VAL A 170 0.66 15.00 -7.56
CA VAL A 170 1.61 14.81 -8.66
C VAL A 170 1.39 13.42 -9.27
N PRO A 171 0.92 13.31 -10.53
CA PRO A 171 0.78 12.01 -11.18
C PRO A 171 2.17 11.43 -11.46
N LEU A 172 2.54 10.36 -10.75
CA LEU A 172 3.65 9.50 -11.13
C LEU A 172 3.39 9.01 -12.55
N SER A 173 4.31 9.30 -13.47
CA SER A 173 4.23 8.94 -14.90
C SER A 173 4.15 7.43 -15.17
N ASN A 174 4.20 6.61 -14.11
CA ASN A 174 4.28 5.16 -14.15
C ASN A 174 3.07 4.47 -13.50
N THR A 175 2.10 5.23 -12.98
CA THR A 175 0.85 4.66 -12.46
C THR A 175 -0.19 4.67 -13.58
N LEU A 176 -0.47 3.49 -14.14
CA LEU A 176 -1.62 3.11 -14.99
C LEU A 176 -2.59 4.26 -15.32
N LEU A 177 -2.20 5.12 -16.27
CA LEU A 177 -3.09 6.08 -16.90
C LEU A 177 -3.42 5.59 -18.30
N GLN A 178 -4.71 5.39 -18.51
CA GLN A 178 -5.33 5.19 -19.81
C GLN A 178 -5.21 6.49 -20.59
N ALA A 179 -4.44 6.48 -21.68
CA ALA A 179 -4.15 7.66 -22.48
C ALA A 179 -5.45 8.24 -23.06
N THR A 180 -5.70 9.51 -22.74
CA THR A 180 -6.74 10.35 -23.33
C THR A 180 -6.26 10.79 -24.72
N GLY A 181 -6.79 10.17 -25.77
CA GLY A 181 -6.55 10.60 -27.16
C GLY A 181 -7.41 9.84 -28.17
N PRO A 182 -7.97 10.51 -29.20
CA PRO A 182 -8.84 9.85 -30.16
C PRO A 182 -8.00 9.27 -31.32
N GLY A 183 -7.82 7.95 -31.36
CA GLY A 183 -7.22 7.28 -32.53
C GLY A 183 -7.03 5.77 -32.37
N PRO A 184 -7.20 4.96 -33.43
CA PRO A 184 -7.72 3.60 -33.31
C PRO A 184 -6.61 2.54 -33.30
N SER A 185 -6.46 1.80 -32.20
CA SER A 185 -6.03 0.39 -32.25
C SER A 185 -6.50 -0.37 -31.01
N LYS A 186 -7.28 -1.43 -31.22
CA LYS A 186 -7.95 -2.20 -30.17
C LYS A 186 -7.01 -3.11 -29.35
N HIS A 187 -5.70 -2.93 -29.46
CA HIS A 187 -4.68 -3.74 -28.76
C HIS A 187 -3.92 -2.98 -27.66
N GLY A 188 -4.24 -1.71 -27.40
CA GLY A 188 -3.63 -0.93 -26.30
C GLY A 188 -4.31 -1.07 -24.93
N LEU A 189 -5.15 -2.10 -24.73
CA LEU A 189 -5.98 -2.23 -23.52
C LEU A 189 -5.47 -3.27 -22.52
N TYR A 190 -4.51 -4.11 -22.90
CA TYR A 190 -3.92 -5.13 -22.04
C TYR A 190 -2.46 -5.34 -22.42
N HIS A 191 -1.57 -5.50 -21.43
CA HIS A 191 -0.23 -5.97 -21.70
C HIS A 191 -0.31 -7.39 -22.28
N ASP A 192 0.24 -7.59 -23.47
CA ASP A 192 0.56 -8.93 -23.94
C ASP A 192 1.76 -9.47 -23.13
N GLY A 193 1.90 -10.80 -23.00
CA GLY A 193 2.94 -11.41 -22.18
C GLY A 193 4.36 -10.91 -22.52
N SER A 194 4.60 -10.61 -23.80
CA SER A 194 5.84 -10.01 -24.29
C SER A 194 6.07 -8.57 -23.77
N SER A 195 5.03 -7.74 -23.77
CA SER A 195 5.06 -6.37 -23.26
C SER A 195 5.20 -6.32 -21.74
N LEU A 196 4.56 -7.25 -21.03
CA LEU A 196 4.69 -7.35 -19.57
C LEU A 196 6.09 -7.79 -19.17
N LEU A 197 6.66 -8.79 -19.84
CA LEU A 197 8.03 -9.23 -19.55
C LEU A 197 9.06 -8.12 -19.81
N LEU A 198 8.90 -7.35 -20.90
CA LEU A 198 9.74 -6.19 -21.17
C LEU A 198 9.61 -5.11 -20.07
N ALA A 199 8.39 -4.86 -19.61
CA ALA A 199 8.15 -3.90 -18.53
C ALA A 199 8.73 -4.38 -17.19
N MET A 200 8.65 -5.68 -16.90
CA MET A 200 9.27 -6.29 -15.71
C MET A 200 10.79 -6.24 -15.77
N ASP A 201 11.39 -6.55 -16.92
CA ASP A 201 12.84 -6.50 -17.11
C ASP A 201 13.37 -5.06 -16.94
N LYS A 202 12.65 -4.09 -17.50
CA LYS A 202 12.95 -2.67 -17.28
C LYS A 202 12.82 -2.28 -15.81
N ALA A 203 11.75 -2.69 -15.12
CA ALA A 203 11.58 -2.41 -13.70
C ALA A 203 12.69 -3.04 -12.84
N THR A 204 13.17 -4.23 -13.20
CA THR A 204 14.31 -4.85 -12.50
C THR A 204 15.63 -4.10 -12.73
N GLN A 205 15.83 -3.54 -13.91
CA GLN A 205 16.99 -2.71 -14.21
C GLN A 205 16.92 -1.38 -13.45
N ASP A 206 15.76 -0.71 -13.46
CA ASP A 206 15.53 0.55 -12.76
C ASP A 206 15.77 0.40 -11.24
N LEU A 207 15.23 -0.65 -10.62
CA LEU A 207 15.50 -0.97 -9.20
C LEU A 207 16.97 -1.30 -8.94
N GLY A 208 17.64 -1.97 -9.88
CA GLY A 208 19.07 -2.25 -9.77
C GLY A 208 19.93 -0.99 -9.75
N VAL A 209 19.57 0.02 -10.56
CA VAL A 209 20.22 1.34 -10.56
C VAL A 209 19.95 2.06 -9.24
N GLU A 210 18.69 2.10 -8.79
CA GLU A 210 18.32 2.75 -7.53
C GLU A 210 19.06 2.14 -6.33
N ILE A 211 19.21 0.81 -6.27
CA ILE A 211 19.98 0.13 -5.23
C ILE A 211 21.45 0.55 -5.28
N ALA A 212 22.06 0.63 -6.46
CA ALA A 212 23.45 1.03 -6.60
C ALA A 212 23.69 2.48 -6.14
N ASP A 213 22.75 3.38 -6.47
CA ASP A 213 22.79 4.77 -6.04
C ASP A 213 22.67 4.90 -4.50
N LEU A 214 21.74 4.15 -3.90
CA LEU A 214 21.58 4.10 -2.44
C LEU A 214 22.80 3.48 -1.75
N GLU A 215 23.42 2.45 -2.33
CA GLU A 215 24.67 1.88 -1.80
C GLU A 215 25.83 2.88 -1.84
N ALA A 216 25.92 3.69 -2.90
CA ALA A 216 26.90 4.78 -2.98
C ALA A 216 26.64 5.86 -1.92
N GLU A 217 25.39 6.28 -1.73
CA GLU A 217 25.02 7.25 -0.69
C GLU A 217 25.34 6.72 0.72
N ILE A 218 25.07 5.44 1.00
CA ILE A 218 25.42 4.80 2.26
C ILE A 218 26.94 4.78 2.47
N ALA A 219 27.72 4.51 1.43
CA ALA A 219 29.18 4.53 1.51
C ALA A 219 29.71 5.94 1.85
N ASP A 220 29.14 6.98 1.26
CA ASP A 220 29.49 8.37 1.55
C ASP A 220 29.12 8.77 2.98
N LEU A 221 27.91 8.44 3.45
CA LEU A 221 27.49 8.68 4.82
C LEU A 221 28.38 7.94 5.83
N ARG A 222 28.77 6.70 5.53
CA ARG A 222 29.73 5.95 6.36
C ARG A 222 31.07 6.66 6.44
N ARG A 223 31.59 7.15 5.31
CA ARG A 223 32.85 7.91 5.28
C ARG A 223 32.77 9.18 6.11
N ILE A 224 31.64 9.89 6.07
CA ILE A 224 31.41 11.08 6.91
C ILE A 224 31.39 10.70 8.39
N CYS A 225 30.66 9.64 8.75
CA CYS A 225 30.62 9.12 10.12
C CYS A 225 32.01 8.69 10.60
N GLU A 226 32.79 7.99 9.77
CA GLU A 226 34.15 7.59 10.09
C GLU A 226 35.09 8.79 10.25
N GLY A 227 34.95 9.82 9.41
CA GLY A 227 35.71 11.06 9.53
C GLY A 227 35.39 11.83 10.80
N THR A 228 34.11 11.97 11.14
CA THR A 228 33.66 12.65 12.37
C THR A 228 34.05 11.88 13.63
N VAL A 229 33.84 10.57 13.66
CA VAL A 229 34.28 9.70 14.76
C VAL A 229 35.80 9.68 14.86
N GLY A 230 36.52 9.66 13.73
CA GLY A 230 37.97 9.77 13.66
C GLY A 230 38.48 11.08 14.25
N GLY A 231 37.88 12.20 13.86
CA GLY A 231 38.17 13.53 14.41
C GLY A 231 37.90 13.60 15.91
N LEU A 232 36.72 13.16 16.37
CA LEU A 232 36.37 13.11 17.79
C LEU A 232 37.27 12.16 18.59
N SER A 233 37.71 11.06 17.98
CA SER A 233 38.69 10.13 18.54
C SER A 233 40.07 10.79 18.66
N ASP A 234 40.50 11.56 17.65
CA ASP A 234 41.76 12.33 17.69
C ASP A 234 41.75 13.41 18.78
N LEU A 235 40.60 14.08 18.98
CA LEU A 235 40.34 14.99 20.08
C LEU A 235 40.41 14.27 21.43
N ARG A 236 39.79 13.08 21.55
CA ARG A 236 39.67 12.35 22.80
C ARG A 236 40.97 11.63 23.22
N TYR A 237 41.76 11.17 22.26
CA TYR A 237 43.01 10.44 22.51
C TYR A 237 44.27 11.30 22.28
N GLY A 238 44.12 12.62 22.10
CA GLY A 238 45.19 13.60 22.28
C GLY A 238 46.16 13.75 21.11
N ARG A 239 45.75 13.43 19.87
CA ARG A 239 46.64 13.57 18.70
C ARG A 239 46.69 14.99 18.11
N PHE A 240 46.07 15.99 18.74
CA PHE A 240 46.32 17.40 18.39
C PHE A 240 47.73 17.89 18.78
N GLY A 241 48.46 17.15 19.63
CA GLY A 241 49.76 17.57 20.14
C GLY A 241 51.00 17.20 19.30
N ARG A 242 50.88 16.42 18.21
CA ARG A 242 52.07 15.92 17.47
C ARG A 242 52.45 16.70 16.21
N ALA A 243 51.58 17.58 15.70
CA ALA A 243 51.87 18.36 14.50
C ALA A 243 52.69 19.65 14.74
N ARG A 244 52.95 20.03 16.01
CA ARG A 244 53.82 21.17 16.37
C ARG A 244 54.85 20.82 17.44
N GLY A 245 55.65 19.77 17.21
CA GLY A 245 56.74 19.46 18.15
C GLY A 245 57.37 18.10 17.96
N SER A 246 57.81 17.78 16.74
CA SER A 246 58.75 16.67 16.56
C SER A 246 59.83 17.09 15.58
N GLY A 247 60.69 17.99 16.05
CA GLY A 247 61.81 18.53 15.30
C GLY A 247 62.87 19.09 16.24
N ASN A 248 63.69 18.19 16.78
CA ASN A 248 65.13 18.38 16.98
C ASN A 248 65.63 19.43 18.01
N GLY A 249 66.20 18.93 19.11
CA GLY A 249 67.50 19.33 19.65
C GLY A 249 67.78 20.80 20.03
N ASN A 250 68.05 20.96 21.34
CA ASN A 250 69.15 21.75 21.89
C ASN A 250 68.94 23.26 22.16
N GLY A 251 69.02 23.64 23.45
CA GLY A 251 69.54 24.95 23.87
C GLY A 251 68.52 26.02 24.34
N ASN A 252 68.35 26.12 25.66
CA ASN A 252 68.34 27.35 26.47
C ASN A 252 67.90 28.69 25.82
N SER A 253 66.70 29.19 26.16
CA SER A 253 66.36 30.62 26.40
C SER A 253 64.90 30.67 26.87
N VAL A 254 64.57 30.97 28.13
CA VAL A 254 64.35 32.33 28.69
C VAL A 254 63.43 33.19 27.80
N ASN A 255 62.19 33.34 28.31
CA ASN A 255 61.20 34.41 28.14
C ASN A 255 60.56 34.73 26.78
N ASP A 256 59.33 35.26 26.92
CA ASP A 256 58.48 35.96 25.96
C ASP A 256 57.67 35.08 24.99
N ASP A 257 56.36 34.96 25.25
CA ASP A 257 55.34 35.62 24.41
C ASP A 257 53.92 35.36 24.98
N VAL A 258 53.42 36.35 25.71
CA VAL A 258 52.01 36.46 26.12
C VAL A 258 51.30 37.25 25.03
N GLY A 259 50.35 36.61 24.33
CA GLY A 259 49.38 37.34 23.52
C GLY A 259 49.08 36.71 22.16
N ASN A 260 48.16 35.74 22.12
CA ASN A 260 47.42 35.47 20.89
C ASN A 260 46.04 34.84 21.17
N GLU A 261 45.29 35.41 22.12
CA GLU A 261 43.87 35.09 22.33
C GLU A 261 42.93 36.08 21.61
N ASP A 262 43.42 37.27 21.23
CA ASP A 262 42.62 38.31 20.56
C ASP A 262 42.28 37.97 19.10
N GLY A 263 43.14 37.24 18.39
CA GLY A 263 42.90 36.89 16.97
C GLY A 263 41.76 35.89 16.75
N VAL A 264 41.51 35.02 17.73
CA VAL A 264 40.41 34.02 17.64
C VAL A 264 39.06 34.69 17.92
N ALA A 265 39.02 35.70 18.79
CA ALA A 265 37.81 36.44 19.08
C ALA A 265 37.34 37.27 17.86
N ASP A 266 38.26 37.89 17.14
CA ASP A 266 37.96 38.66 15.92
C ASP A 266 37.46 37.78 14.78
N GLU A 267 38.01 36.57 14.62
CA GLU A 267 37.57 35.61 13.60
C GLU A 267 36.14 35.10 13.90
N VAL A 268 35.84 34.84 15.17
CA VAL A 268 34.49 34.40 15.60
C VAL A 268 33.47 35.53 15.46
N LEU A 269 33.84 36.78 15.76
CA LEU A 269 32.98 37.94 15.56
C LEU A 269 32.65 38.16 14.08
N GLY A 270 33.64 38.04 13.19
CA GLY A 270 33.43 38.12 11.74
C GLY A 270 32.47 37.07 11.20
N ALA A 271 32.62 35.82 11.64
CA ALA A 271 31.73 34.73 11.23
C ALA A 271 30.28 34.92 11.71
N VAL A 272 30.08 35.54 12.89
CA VAL A 272 28.75 35.83 13.43
C VAL A 272 28.08 36.99 12.69
N GLU A 273 28.83 38.02 12.29
CA GLU A 273 28.29 39.12 11.47
C GLU A 273 27.92 38.67 10.06
N GLU A 274 28.72 37.81 9.44
CA GLU A 274 28.42 37.24 8.12
C GLU A 274 27.14 36.38 8.16
N PHE A 275 26.98 35.56 9.19
CA PHE A 275 25.77 34.75 9.38
C PHE A 275 24.52 35.62 9.62
N LYS A 276 24.67 36.74 10.34
CA LYS A 276 23.59 37.69 10.59
C LYS A 276 23.18 38.44 9.32
N ALA A 277 24.14 38.81 8.47
CA ALA A 277 23.86 39.40 7.16
C ALA A 277 23.12 38.43 6.22
N MET A 278 23.47 37.13 6.27
CA MET A 278 22.81 36.09 5.48
C MET A 278 21.34 35.86 5.89
N LEU A 279 21.01 36.09 7.17
CA LEU A 279 19.63 36.00 7.69
C LEU A 279 18.78 37.23 7.40
N ALA A 280 19.39 38.41 7.24
CA ALA A 280 18.67 39.66 6.97
C ALA A 280 18.34 39.88 5.48
N GLY A 281 18.86 39.03 4.59
CA GLY A 281 18.68 39.09 3.14
C GLY A 281 17.64 38.13 2.54
N LYS A 282 16.74 37.56 3.35
CA LYS A 282 15.60 36.74 2.92
C LYS A 282 14.28 37.34 3.36
#